data_AF-A0A7C8MLN3-F1
#
_entry.id   AF-A0A7C8MLN3-F1
#
_cell.length_a   1.000
_cell.length_b   1.000
_cell.length_c   1.000
_cell.angle_alpha   90.00
_cell.angle_beta   90.00
_cell.angle_gamma   90.00
#
_symmetry.space_group_name_H-M   'P 1'
#
loop_
_entity.id
_entity.type
_entity.pdbx_description
1 polymer ?
#
loop_
_entity_poly.entity_id
_entity_poly.type
_entity_poly.pdbx_seq_one_letter_code
_entity_poly.pdbx_strand_id
1 'polypeptide(L)' 'FCVENSIEQPQFQDYSDPRGIRTAWSSGVIVQGREYRAHLWRDYRFLEQSREEAAELAYRAITGETAT' A
#
# COMPACT_ATOMS: atom_id res chain seq x y z
N PHE A 1 -14.56 3.38 5.61
CA PHE A 1 -13.99 4.68 5.26
C PHE A 1 -14.27 5.12 3.82
N CYS A 2 -13.64 4.56 2.77
CA CYS A 2 -13.80 5.11 1.39
C CYS A 2 -15.25 5.16 0.90
N VAL A 3 -16.01 4.06 1.07
CA VAL A 3 -17.44 4.01 0.69
C VAL A 3 -18.27 5.06 1.42
N GLU A 4 -18.06 5.22 2.73
CA GLU A 4 -18.81 6.17 3.58
C GLU A 4 -18.51 7.63 3.21
N ASN A 5 -17.30 7.90 2.68
CA ASN A 5 -16.87 9.24 2.29
C ASN A 5 -17.01 9.50 0.78
N SER A 6 -17.72 8.63 0.04
CA SER A 6 -17.87 8.72 -1.42
C SER A 6 -16.54 8.83 -2.17
N ILE A 7 -15.49 8.20 -1.62
CA ILE A 7 -14.17 8.09 -2.24
C ILE A 7 -14.17 6.84 -3.12
N GLU A 8 -13.45 6.91 -4.25
CA GLU A 8 -13.23 5.73 -5.10
C GLU A 8 -12.65 4.56 -4.30
N GLN A 9 -13.01 3.34 -4.71
CA GLN A 9 -12.48 2.15 -4.04
C GLN A 9 -10.95 2.09 -4.23
N PRO A 10 -10.20 1.77 -3.16
CA PRO A 10 -8.76 1.67 -3.23
C PRO A 10 -8.34 0.60 -4.25
N GLN A 11 -7.46 0.95 -5.18
CA GLN A 11 -6.89 0.01 -6.13
C GLN A 11 -5.52 -0.43 -5.66
N PHE A 12 -5.33 -1.74 -5.44
CA PHE A 12 -4.04 -2.30 -5.02
C PHE A 12 -3.19 -2.69 -6.22
N GLN A 13 -1.90 -2.39 -6.14
CA GLN A 13 -0.89 -2.75 -7.13
C GLN A 13 0.27 -3.42 -6.41
N ASP A 14 0.50 -4.70 -6.71
CA ASP A 14 1.68 -5.40 -6.21
C ASP A 14 2.87 -5.19 -7.13
N TYR A 15 4.04 -5.07 -6.52
CA TYR A 15 5.33 -4.86 -7.18
C TYR A 15 6.25 -6.04 -6.88
N SER A 16 6.97 -6.48 -7.91
CA SER A 16 7.99 -7.51 -7.78
C SER A 16 9.33 -7.00 -8.32
N ASP A 17 10.40 -7.31 -7.60
CA ASP A 17 11.77 -6.92 -7.91
C ASP A 17 12.66 -8.18 -7.84
N PRO A 18 13.00 -8.80 -8.99
CA PRO A 18 13.88 -9.96 -9.05
C PRO A 18 15.32 -9.60 -8.64
N ARG A 19 15.81 -10.18 -7.53
CA ARG A 19 17.16 -9.98 -6.97
C ARG A 19 18.03 -11.22 -7.10
N GLY A 20 18.04 -11.82 -8.29
CA GLY A 20 18.71 -13.09 -8.57
C GLY A 20 17.88 -14.28 -8.11
N ILE A 21 18.33 -14.99 -7.06
CA ILE A 21 17.65 -16.21 -6.56
C ILE A 21 16.41 -15.93 -5.70
N ARG A 22 16.16 -14.67 -5.35
CA ARG A 22 15.00 -14.24 -4.57
C ARG A 22 14.29 -13.10 -5.31
N THR A 23 12.98 -13.02 -5.15
CA THR A 23 12.18 -11.88 -5.60
C THR A 23 11.72 -11.11 -4.37
N ALA A 24 12.04 -9.83 -4.32
CA ALA A 24 11.51 -8.94 -3.32
C ALA A 24 10.14 -8.43 -3.79
N TRP A 25 9.20 -8.32 -2.87
CA TRP A 25 7.82 -7.94 -3.14
C TRP A 25 7.44 -6.72 -2.32
N SER A 26 6.62 -5.85 -2.90
CA SER A 26 6.03 -4.72 -2.20
C SER A 26 4.62 -4.50 -2.73
N SER A 27 3.85 -3.63 -2.10
CA SER A 27 2.51 -3.29 -2.57
C SER A 27 2.24 -1.81 -2.38
N GLY A 28 1.36 -1.29 -3.24
CA GLY A 28 0.86 0.07 -3.18
C GLY A 28 -0.65 0.10 -3.34
N VAL A 29 -1.25 1.20 -2.89
CA VAL A 29 -2.67 1.48 -3.04
C VAL A 29 -2.85 2.84 -3.69
N ILE A 30 -3.76 2.93 -4.66
CA ILE A 30 -4.13 4.16 -5.33
C ILE A 30 -5.49 4.59 -4.78
N VAL A 31 -5.54 5.80 -4.23
CA VAL A 31 -6.75 6.42 -3.67
C VAL A 31 -6.78 7.90 -4.06
N GLN A 32 -7.91 8.37 -4.61
CA GLN A 32 -8.08 9.75 -5.13
C GLN A 32 -7.02 10.13 -6.17
N GLY A 33 -6.66 9.17 -7.05
CA GLY A 33 -5.60 9.34 -8.06
C GLY A 33 -4.18 9.49 -7.50
N ARG A 34 -3.96 9.31 -6.19
CA ARG A 34 -2.64 9.33 -5.55
C ARG A 34 -2.23 7.94 -5.10
N GLU A 35 -0.98 7.58 -5.40
CA GLU A 35 -0.40 6.30 -5.01
C GLU A 35 0.32 6.41 -3.65
N TYR A 36 0.06 5.44 -2.78
CA TYR A 36 0.75 5.23 -1.50
C TYR A 36 1.38 3.84 -1.51
N ARG A 37 2.69 3.75 -1.33
CA ARG A 37 3.45 2.49 -1.37
C ARG A 37 4.05 2.15 -0.02
N ALA A 38 4.07 0.86 0.29
CA ALA A 38 4.85 0.34 1.40
C ALA A 38 6.33 0.72 1.27
N HIS A 39 6.96 1.05 2.39
CA HIS A 39 8.35 1.48 2.42
C HIS A 39 9.32 0.31 2.27
N LEU A 40 8.93 -0.86 2.76
CA LEU A 40 9.77 -2.04 2.76
C LEU A 40 9.46 -2.96 1.58
N TRP A 41 10.52 -3.56 1.07
CA TRP A 41 10.44 -4.73 0.20
C TRP A 41 10.57 -5.99 1.06
N ARG A 42 9.65 -6.93 0.90
CA ARG A 42 9.50 -8.12 1.74
C ARG A 42 9.50 -9.39 0.89
N ASP A 43 9.58 -10.55 1.55
CA ASP A 43 9.30 -11.83 0.87
C ASP A 43 7.82 -11.92 0.47
N TYR A 44 7.50 -12.73 -0.53
CA TYR A 44 6.11 -12.92 -1.01
C TYR A 44 5.12 -13.29 0.11
N ARG A 45 5.57 -14.10 1.09
CA ARG A 45 4.76 -14.48 2.25
C ARG A 45 4.30 -13.30 3.11
N PHE A 46 4.92 -12.13 2.92
CA PHE A 46 4.60 -10.90 3.62
C PHE A 46 4.01 -9.80 2.70
N LEU A 47 3.49 -10.19 1.53
CA LEU A 47 2.88 -9.27 0.59
C LEU A 47 1.63 -8.60 1.19
N GLU A 48 0.86 -9.34 1.98
CA GLU A 48 -0.33 -8.83 2.67
C GLU A 48 0.02 -7.72 3.66
N GLN A 49 1.09 -7.87 4.47
CA GLN A 49 1.56 -6.78 5.34
C GLN A 49 1.99 -5.55 4.53
N SER A 50 2.49 -5.73 3.31
CA SER A 50 2.82 -4.59 2.44
C SER A 50 1.55 -3.89 1.95
N ARG A 51 0.47 -4.63 1.68
CA ARG A 51 -0.85 -4.05 1.33
C ARG A 51 -1.45 -3.30 2.51
N GLU A 52 -1.39 -3.87 3.71
CA GLU A 52 -1.86 -3.23 4.94
C GLU A 52 -1.09 -1.94 5.22
N GLU A 53 0.24 -1.96 5.10
CA GLU A 53 1.09 -0.77 5.26
C GLU A 53 0.73 0.33 4.25
N ALA A 54 0.55 -0.03 2.98
CA ALA A 54 0.11 0.92 1.96
C ALA A 54 -1.27 1.51 2.25
N ALA A 55 -2.22 0.67 2.70
CA ALA A 55 -3.56 1.10 3.09
C ALA A 55 -3.53 2.03 4.31
N GLU A 56 -2.69 1.75 5.31
CA GLU A 56 -2.49 2.61 6.47
C GLU A 56 -1.89 3.97 6.08
N LEU A 57 -0.89 3.98 5.20
CA LEU A 57 -0.31 5.22 4.68
C LEU A 57 -1.36 6.08 3.94
N ALA A 58 -2.18 5.45 3.10
CA ALA A 58 -3.25 6.14 2.39
C ALA A 58 -4.31 6.68 3.36
N TYR A 59 -4.74 5.86 4.32
CA TYR A 59 -5.72 6.25 5.33
C TYR A 59 -5.24 7.45 6.12
N ARG A 60 -4.03 7.38 6.69
CA ARG A 60 -3.40 8.49 7.45
C ARG A 60 -3.28 9.77 6.63
N ALA A 61 -2.92 9.65 5.35
CA ALA A 61 -2.82 10.80 4.46
C ALA A 61 -4.18 11.47 4.17
N ILE A 62 -5.27 10.69 4.12
CA ILE A 62 -6.62 11.19 3.87
C ILE A 62 -7.27 11.73 5.14
N THR A 63 -7.04 11.08 6.29
CA THR A 63 -7.60 11.51 7.58
C THR A 63 -6.79 12.62 8.26
N GLY A 64 -5.54 12.85 7.80
CA GLY A 64 -4.63 13.82 8.42
C GLY A 64 -3.99 13.32 9.71
N GLU A 65 -4.07 12.01 10.00
CA GLU A 65 -3.40 11.41 11.16
C GLU A 65 -1.89 11.32 10.91
N THR A 66 -1.12 12.22 11.53
CA THR A 66 0.35 12.11 11.58
C THR A 66 0.76 10.96 12.49
N ALA A 67 1.66 10.10 12.00
CA ALA A 67 2.34 9.11 12.82
C ALA A 67 2.98 9.81 14.03
N THR A 68 2.58 9.42 15.25
CA THR A 68 3.23 9.85 16.49
C THR A 68 4.53 9.07 16.69
#